data_AF-A0A7W7W678-F1
#
_entry.id   AF-A0A7W7W678-F1
#
_cell.length_a   1.000
_cell.length_b   1.000
_cell.length_c   1.000
_cell.angle_alpha   90.00
_cell.angle_beta   90.00
_cell.angle_gamma   90.00
#
_symmetry.space_group_name_H-M   'P 1'
#
loop_
_entity.id
_entity.type
_entity.pdbx_description
1 polymer ?
#
loop_
_entity_poly.entity_id
_entity_poly.type
_entity_poly.pdbx_seq_one_letter_code
_entity_poly.pdbx_strand_id
1 'polypeptide(L)' 'MHSGAAPRAMVTFRNLAIGVLKTAGAHNLAKTTRAIRDLPERALPFFGISYKPDTSGT' A
#
# COMPACT_ATOMS: atom_id res chain seq x y z
N MET A 1 21.90 -6.14 15.50
CA MET A 1 20.55 -5.89 14.97
C MET A 1 19.79 -5.03 15.99
N HIS A 2 19.59 -3.73 15.75
CA HIS A 2 18.93 -2.83 16.72
C HIS A 2 17.40 -2.99 16.64
N SER A 3 16.85 -3.97 17.37
CA SER A 3 15.41 -4.26 17.42
C SER A 3 14.59 -3.21 18.21
N GLY A 4 15.25 -2.22 18.84
CA GLY A 4 14.60 -1.16 19.63
C GLY A 4 13.81 -0.13 18.81
N ALA A 5 14.05 -0.07 17.49
CA ALA A 5 13.35 0.82 16.58
C ALA A 5 12.24 0.12 15.77
N ALA A 6 12.13 -1.21 15.84
CA ALA A 6 11.20 -1.96 14.98
C ALA A 6 9.71 -1.59 15.21
N PRO A 7 9.21 -1.44 16.47
CA PRO A 7 7.83 -1.03 16.69
C PRO A 7 7.55 0.40 16.25
N ARG A 8 8.51 1.31 16.44
CA ARG A 8 8.38 2.72 16.02
C ARG A 8 8.41 2.87 14.50
N ALA A 9 9.35 2.20 13.84
CA ALA A 9 9.43 2.16 12.39
C ALA A 9 8.14 1.58 11.79
N MET A 10 7.62 0.49 12.36
CA MET A 10 6.36 -0.11 11.92
C MET A 10 5.16 0.85 12.02
N VAL A 11 5.04 1.60 13.12
CA VAL A 11 3.98 2.63 13.28
C VAL A 11 4.14 3.74 12.26
N THR A 12 5.36 4.22 12.03
CA THR A 12 5.64 5.25 11.02
C THR A 12 5.27 4.77 9.63
N PHE A 13 5.69 3.57 9.22
CA PHE A 13 5.35 3.01 7.91
C PHE A 13 3.85 2.79 7.74
N ARG A 14 3.14 2.32 8.78
CA ARG A 14 1.69 2.18 8.75
C ARG A 14 0.98 3.52 8.55
N ASN A 15 1.37 4.54 9.31
CA ASN A 15 0.76 5.86 9.22
C ASN A 15 1.04 6.52 7.87
N LEU A 16 2.25 6.33 7.33
CA LEU A 16 2.62 6.78 5.99
C LEU A 16 1.76 6.08 4.92
N ALA A 17 1.65 4.75 4.98
CA ALA A 17 0.82 4.00 4.04
C ALA A 17 -0.64 4.48 4.08
N ILE A 18 -1.22 4.67 5.27
CA ILE A 18 -2.57 5.21 5.42
C ILE A 18 -2.71 6.59 4.76
N GLY A 19 -1.73 7.48 4.94
CA GLY A 19 -1.68 8.78 4.29
C GLY A 19 -1.67 8.68 2.77
N VAL A 20 -0.79 7.84 2.22
CA VAL A 20 -0.67 7.58 0.77
C VAL A 20 -1.97 7.02 0.20
N LEU A 21 -2.59 6.04 0.87
CA LEU A 21 -3.88 5.48 0.47
C LEU A 21 -4.99 6.55 0.49
N LYS A 22 -5.02 7.43 1.49
CA LYS A 22 -6.01 8.50 1.59
C LYS A 22 -5.84 9.53 0.47
N THR A 23 -4.60 9.93 0.18
CA THR A 23 -4.28 10.85 -0.94
C THR A 23 -4.67 10.26 -2.29
N ALA A 24 -4.52 8.94 -2.45
CA ALA A 24 -4.96 8.22 -3.65
C ALA A 24 -6.48 7.97 -3.72
N GLY A 25 -7.27 8.46 -2.77
CA GLY A 25 -8.74 8.35 -2.78
C GLY A 25 -9.29 7.02 -2.29
N ALA A 26 -8.50 6.20 -1.59
CA ALA A 26 -8.99 4.94 -1.04
C ALA A 26 -10.04 5.18 0.07
N HIS A 27 -11.30 4.98 -0.26
CA HIS A 27 -12.42 5.09 0.69
C HIS A 27 -12.44 3.95 1.71
N ASN A 28 -11.91 2.78 1.34
CA ASN A 28 -11.90 1.57 2.16
C ASN A 28 -10.49 1.01 2.33
N LEU A 29 -9.73 1.56 3.29
CA LEU A 29 -8.32 1.20 3.54
C LEU A 29 -8.12 -0.31 3.73
N ALA A 30 -9.00 -0.98 4.46
CA ALA A 30 -8.90 -2.43 4.67
C ALA A 30 -9.02 -3.23 3.36
N LYS A 31 -9.93 -2.82 2.46
CA LYS A 31 -10.11 -3.46 1.15
C LYS A 31 -8.89 -3.20 0.26
N THR A 32 -8.40 -1.97 0.23
CA THR A 32 -7.24 -1.58 -0.57
C THR A 32 -5.96 -2.27 -0.09
N THR A 33 -5.72 -2.33 1.22
CA THR A 33 -4.55 -3.05 1.77
C THR A 33 -4.63 -4.56 1.52
N ARG A 34 -5.82 -5.17 1.57
CA ARG A 34 -5.98 -6.58 1.17
C ARG A 34 -5.71 -6.79 -0.32
N ALA A 35 -6.27 -5.93 -1.17
CA ALA A 35 -6.03 -6.00 -2.61
C ALA A 35 -4.54 -5.80 -2.98
N ILE A 36 -3.82 -4.95 -2.25
CA ILE A 36 -2.36 -4.79 -2.38
C ILE A 36 -1.64 -6.03 -1.85
N ARG A 37 -2.09 -6.62 -0.74
CA ARG A 37 -1.48 -7.86 -0.22
C ARG A 37 -1.66 -9.03 -1.19
N ASP A 38 -2.84 -9.16 -1.79
CA ASP A 38 -3.17 -10.23 -2.72
C ASP A 38 -2.52 -9.99 -4.10
N LEU A 39 -2.36 -8.72 -4.49
CA LEU A 39 -1.67 -8.29 -5.71
C LEU A 39 -0.74 -7.11 -5.37
N PRO A 40 0.54 -7.38 -5.00
CA PRO A 40 1.48 -6.34 -4.59
C PRO A 40 1.72 -5.30 -5.69
N GLU A 41 1.49 -5.67 -6.94
CA GLU A 41 1.61 -4.77 -8.09
C GLU A 41 0.61 -3.61 -8.05
N ARG A 42 -0.54 -3.79 -7.38
CA ARG A 42 -1.48 -2.69 -7.13
C ARG A 42 -0.89 -1.60 -6.23
N ALA A 43 0.21 -1.85 -5.52
CA ALA A 43 0.93 -0.83 -4.78
C ALA A 43 1.79 0.09 -5.67
N LEU A 44 2.19 -0.38 -6.86
CA LEU A 44 3.12 0.33 -7.74
C LEU A 44 2.67 1.75 -8.11
N PRO A 45 1.38 2.01 -8.44
CA PRO A 45 0.92 3.36 -8.76
C PRO A 45 1.07 4.33 -7.58
N PHE A 46 1.02 3.84 -6.35
CA PHE A 46 1.21 4.66 -5.14
C PHE A 46 2.67 5.12 -4.98
N PHE A 47 3.61 4.49 -5.68
CA PHE A 47 5.03 4.86 -5.71
C PHE A 47 5.43 5.55 -7.03
N GLY A 48 4.45 5.99 -7.83
CA GLY A 48 4.71 6.63 -9.13
C GLY A 48 5.10 5.67 -10.25
N ILE A 49 5.02 4.36 -9.99
CA ILE A 49 5.28 3.32 -11.00
C ILE A 49 3.95 2.97 -11.65
N SER A 50 3.80 3.32 -12.93
CA SER A 50 2.58 3.03 -13.67
C SER A 50 2.38 1.53 -13.81
N TYR A 51 1.49 0.97 -12.99
CA TYR A 51 1.00 -0.39 -13.14
C TYR A 51 -0.40 -0.39 -13.73
N LYS A 52 -0.51 -0.93 -14.93
CA LYS A 52 -1.79 -1.22 -15.58
C LYS A 52 -2.01 -2.72 -15.36
N PRO A 53 -2.88 -3.14 -14.42
CA PRO A 53 -3.27 -4.53 -14.38
C PRO A 53 -3.90 -4.82 -15.74
N ASP A 54 -3.38 -5.82 -16.46
CA ASP A 54 -4.03 -6.29 -17.67
C ASP A 54 -5.44 -6.76 -17.28
N THR A 55 -6.44 -5.99 -17.69
CA THR A 55 -7.86 -6.32 -17.56
C THR A 55 -8.33 -7.27 -18.65
N SER A 56 -7.41 -7.88 -19.42
CA SER A 56 -7.74 -8.84 -20.48
C SER A 56 -7.94 -10.23 -19.88
N GLY A 57 -9.04 -10.38 -19.15
CA GLY A 57 -9.49 -11.65 -18.60
C GLY A 57 -10.99 -11.63 -18.35
N THR A 58 -11.75 -11.57 -19.44
CA THR A 58 -13.17 -11.99 -19.47
C THR A 58 -13.23 -13.50 -19.62
#